data_AF-A0A2E6T240-F1
#
_entry.id   AF-A0A2E6T240-F1
#
_cell.length_a   1.000
_cell.length_b   1.000
_cell.length_c   1.000
_cell.angle_alpha   90.00
_cell.angle_beta   90.00
_cell.angle_gamma   90.00
#
_symmetry.space_group_name_H-M   'P 1'
#
loop_
_entity.id
_entity.type
_entity.pdbx_description
1 polymer ?
#
loop_
_entity_poly.entity_id
_entity_poly.type
_entity_poly.pdbx_seq_one_letter_code
_entity_poly.pdbx_strand_id
1 'polypeptide(L)' 'MAANKVSQRMERWLGKVDSHPLAKREEDLAKLLSEDAGAWERYGQFYEGWTLEEIAELLDAVRAALEGVS' A
#
# COMPACT_ATOMS: atom_id res chain seq x y z
N MET A 1 -11.07 -11.06 6.80
CA MET A 1 -10.11 -10.44 7.75
C MET A 1 -9.16 -9.43 7.08
N ALA A 2 -9.37 -9.09 5.79
CA ALA A 2 -8.56 -8.12 5.03
C ALA A 2 -8.81 -6.66 5.45
N ALA A 3 -10.08 -6.25 5.58
CA ALA A 3 -10.47 -4.88 5.93
C ALA A 3 -9.76 -4.31 7.17
N ASN A 4 -9.55 -5.12 8.21
CA ASN A 4 -8.87 -4.68 9.43
C ASN A 4 -7.37 -4.40 9.20
N LYS A 5 -6.69 -5.18 8.34
CA LYS A 5 -5.25 -4.98 8.04
C LYS A 5 -5.03 -3.74 7.17
N VAL A 6 -5.88 -3.55 6.15
CA VAL A 6 -5.80 -2.40 5.24
C VAL A 6 -6.03 -1.09 5.99
N SER A 7 -7.09 -1.01 6.80
CA SER A 7 -7.37 0.18 7.60
C SER A 7 -6.22 0.53 8.56
N GLN A 8 -5.69 -0.45 9.32
CA GLN A 8 -4.56 -0.22 10.21
C GLN A 8 -3.30 0.27 9.47
N ARG A 9 -3.05 -0.24 8.25
CA ARG A 9 -1.93 0.20 7.43
C ARG A 9 -2.10 1.64 6.99
N MET A 10 -3.30 2.00 6.53
CA MET A 10 -3.65 3.37 6.12
C MET A 10 -3.56 4.35 7.28
N GLU A 11 -4.10 4.01 8.46
CA GLU A 11 -3.99 4.83 9.67
C GLU A 11 -2.53 5.12 10.03
N ARG A 12 -1.66 4.10 9.94
CA ARG A 12 -0.23 4.26 10.21
C ARG A 12 0.47 5.17 9.20
N TRP A 13 0.11 5.10 7.92
CA TRP A 13 0.70 5.95 6.88
C TRP A 13 0.19 7.39 6.96
N LEU A 14 -1.10 7.59 7.23
CA LEU A 14 -1.70 8.92 7.37
C LEU A 14 -1.30 9.63 8.68
N GLY A 15 -1.08 8.87 9.76
CA GLY A 15 -0.75 9.43 11.08
C GLY A 15 0.70 9.90 11.25
N LYS A 16 1.56 9.75 10.23
CA LYS A 16 2.98 10.13 10.31
C LYS A 16 3.33 11.21 9.28
N VAL A 17 3.61 12.42 9.80
CA VAL A 17 3.98 13.61 9.02
C VAL A 17 5.25 13.41 8.17
N ASP A 18 6.21 12.60 8.63
CA ASP A 18 7.47 12.30 7.92
C ASP A 18 7.46 10.96 7.17
N SER A 19 6.28 10.36 6.94
CA SER A 19 6.21 9.09 6.22
C SER A 19 6.35 9.27 4.70
N HIS A 20 6.78 8.21 4.02
CA HIS A 20 6.88 8.17 2.56
C HIS A 20 5.54 8.63 1.94
N PRO A 21 5.54 9.59 1.00
CA PRO A 21 4.29 10.14 0.45
C PRO A 21 3.38 9.04 -0.09
N LEU A 22 2.06 9.20 0.09
CA LEU A 22 1.09 8.24 -0.42
C LEU A 22 1.23 7.98 -1.93
N ALA A 23 1.60 9.00 -2.72
CA ALA A 23 1.90 8.83 -4.14
C ALA A 23 3.03 7.80 -4.40
N LYS A 24 4.05 7.75 -3.54
CA LYS A 24 5.11 6.74 -3.64
C LYS A 24 4.64 5.35 -3.21
N ARG A 25 3.74 5.28 -2.23
CA ARG A 25 3.09 4.02 -1.85
C ARG A 25 2.23 3.47 -2.98
N GLU A 26 1.50 4.33 -3.69
CA GLU A 26 0.71 3.95 -4.86
C GLU A 26 1.60 3.32 -5.96
N GLU A 27 2.69 4.01 -6.33
CA GLU A 27 3.65 3.52 -7.33
C GLU A 27 4.25 2.15 -6.94
N ASP A 28 4.64 1.97 -5.68
CA ASP A 28 5.24 0.73 -5.19
C ASP A 28 4.24 -0.43 -5.17
N LEU A 29 3.02 -0.18 -4.70
CA LEU A 29 1.94 -1.19 -4.67
C LEU A 29 1.55 -1.63 -6.08
N ALA A 30 1.47 -0.70 -7.02
CA ALA A 30 1.17 -1.03 -8.42
C ALA A 30 2.23 -1.96 -9.03
N LYS A 31 3.52 -1.76 -8.71
CA LYS A 31 4.61 -2.64 -9.17
C LYS A 31 4.57 -4.02 -8.52
N LEU A 32 4.20 -4.10 -7.24
CA LEU A 32 4.03 -5.39 -6.58
C LEU A 32 2.91 -6.21 -7.21
N LEU A 33 1.79 -5.56 -7.56
CA LEU A 33 0.66 -6.21 -8.24
C LEU A 33 0.96 -6.61 -9.69
N SER A 34 1.90 -5.92 -10.35
CA SER A 34 2.40 -6.33 -11.67
C SER A 34 3.47 -7.42 -11.58
N GLU A 35 3.66 -8.04 -10.41
CA GLU A 35 4.66 -9.09 -10.15
C GLU A 35 6.10 -8.66 -10.50
N ASP A 36 6.42 -7.36 -10.39
CA ASP A 36 7.76 -6.85 -10.67
C ASP A 36 8.77 -7.42 -9.68
N ALA A 37 9.70 -8.24 -10.18
CA ALA A 37 10.67 -8.94 -9.34
C ALA A 37 11.55 -7.99 -8.52
N GLY A 38 11.90 -6.82 -9.06
CA GLY A 38 12.70 -5.82 -8.35
C GLY A 38 11.92 -5.11 -7.23
N ALA A 39 10.63 -4.88 -7.42
CA ALA A 39 9.74 -4.39 -6.38
C ALA A 39 9.55 -5.43 -5.28
N TRP A 40 9.39 -6.71 -5.64
CA TRP A 40 9.30 -7.81 -4.67
C TRP A 40 10.60 -7.98 -3.87
N GLU A 41 11.77 -7.86 -4.50
CA GLU A 41 13.06 -7.91 -3.79
C GLU A 41 13.20 -6.76 -2.77
N ARG A 42 12.78 -5.55 -3.13
CA ARG A 42 12.94 -4.37 -2.26
C ARG A 42 11.87 -4.26 -1.18
N TYR A 43 10.62 -4.57 -1.52
CA TYR A 43 9.46 -4.24 -0.71
C TYR A 43 8.64 -5.45 -0.26
N GLY A 44 8.85 -6.62 -0.85
CA GLY A 44 8.06 -7.83 -0.58
C GLY A 44 8.02 -8.21 0.89
N GLN A 45 9.12 -8.02 1.62
CA GLN A 45 9.20 -8.27 3.07
C GLN A 45 8.14 -7.50 3.89
N PHE A 46 7.66 -6.33 3.43
CA PHE A 46 6.65 -5.55 4.15
C PHE A 46 5.23 -6.09 3.99
N TYR A 47 5.04 -7.02 3.05
CA TYR A 47 3.79 -7.66 2.67
C TYR A 47 3.84 -9.17 2.90
N GLU A 48 4.78 -9.67 3.69
CA GLU A 48 4.80 -11.06 4.12
C GLU A 48 3.48 -11.41 4.84
N GLY A 49 2.82 -12.49 4.43
CA GLY A 49 1.51 -12.89 4.96
C GLY A 49 0.32 -12.05 4.43
N TRP A 50 0.53 -11.23 3.40
CA TRP A 50 -0.51 -10.58 2.64
C TRP A 50 -0.77 -11.36 1.35
N THR A 51 -2.04 -11.45 0.97
CA THR A 51 -2.46 -11.93 -0.35
C THR A 51 -2.36 -10.79 -1.37
N LEU A 52 -2.28 -11.12 -2.66
CA LEU A 52 -2.34 -10.10 -3.73
C LEU A 52 -3.66 -9.32 -3.70
N GLU A 53 -4.77 -9.95 -3.32
CA GLU A 53 -6.06 -9.28 -3.12
C GLU A 53 -5.99 -8.23 -2.00
N GLU A 54 -5.40 -8.55 -0.85
CA GLU A 54 -5.19 -7.59 0.24
C GLU A 54 -4.27 -6.42 -0.16
N ILE A 55 -3.27 -6.68 -1.03
CA ILE A 55 -2.39 -5.63 -1.59
C ILE A 55 -3.17 -4.74 -2.57
N ALA A 56 -4.08 -5.32 -3.37
CA ALA A 56 -4.95 -4.58 -4.27
C ALA A 56 -5.95 -3.69 -3.51
N GLU A 57 -6.61 -4.22 -2.47
CA GLU A 57 -7.48 -3.43 -1.60
C GLU A 57 -6.73 -2.26 -0.94
N LEU A 58 -5.47 -2.47 -0.55
CA LEU A 58 -4.63 -1.40 -0.01
C LEU A 58 -4.30 -0.34 -1.06
N LEU A 59 -4.01 -0.73 -2.31
CA LEU A 59 -3.79 0.21 -3.41
C LEU A 59 -5.04 1.07 -3.65
N ASP A 60 -6.22 0.47 -3.66
CA ASP A 60 -7.47 1.20 -3.84
C ASP A 60 -7.72 2.18 -2.69
N ALA A 61 -7.43 1.79 -1.45
CA ALA A 61 -7.51 2.69 -0.30
C ALA A 61 -6.53 3.88 -0.39
N VAL A 62 -5.30 3.65 -0.88
CA VAL A 62 -4.31 4.70 -1.13
C VAL A 62 -4.82 5.69 -2.19
N ARG A 63 -5.37 5.19 -3.29
CA ARG A 63 -5.94 6.02 -4.37
C ARG A 63 -7.11 6.86 -3.88
N ALA A 64 -8.06 6.25 -3.17
CA ALA A 64 -9.19 6.96 -2.60
C ALA A 64 -8.75 8.08 -1.63
N ALA A 65 -7.70 7.83 -0.85
CA ALA A 65 -7.12 8.84 0.04
C ALA A 65 -6.43 9.99 -0.73
N LEU A 66 -5.77 9.70 -1.86
CA LEU A 66 -5.16 10.73 -2.72
C LEU A 66 -6.21 11.60 -3.43
N GLU A 67 -7.30 11.00 -3.90
CA GLU A 67 -8.41 11.71 -4.54
C GLU A 67 -9.16 12.65 -3.57
N GLY A 68 -9.29 12.24 -2.30
CA GLY A 68 -9.91 13.06 -1.25
C GLY A 68 -9.04 14.19 -0.68
N VAL A 69 -7.79 14.32 -1.13
CA VAL A 69 -6.81 15.35 -0.70
C VAL A 69 -6.70 16.51 -1.69
N SER A 70 -7.48 16.50 -2.79
CA SER A 70 -7.56 17.61 -3.77
C SER A 70 -8.55 18.71 -3.41
#